data_AF-A7GX61-F1
#
_entry.id   AF-A7GX61-F1
#
_cell.length_a   1.000
_cell.length_b   1.000
_cell.length_c   1.000
_cell.angle_alpha   90.00
_cell.angle_beta   90.00
_cell.angle_gamma   90.00
#
_symmetry.space_group_name_H-M   'P 1'
#
loop_
_entity.id
_entity.type
_entity.pdbx_description
1 polymer ?
#
loop_
_entity_poly.entity_id
_entity_poly.type
_entity_poly.pdbx_seq_one_letter_code
_entity_poly.pdbx_strand_id
1 'polypeptide(L)'
;MIVYDKFYKISGMSKRALEILKYNDVNDFLSVHNDLDEIAMNYQKDENSSFMQSLLNRAPEGINLSLKAKDGQILSVKAVPNEILMTNKDKIYELELTLNEEIPKALANDTAKEQPILRMPLLWGNGMQRSGAKEQAVLDDKWFEQTREFLNLNSVDFASYLALLAKGVQSYLIALQNAIVARDKLSIKKIVTTLKEPATNLRVSALVKIYDSLENSDSIDFAAFIAGINERVYELNKLANKYQGKA
;
A
#
# COMPACT_ATOMS: atom_id res chain seq x y z
N MET A 1 -0.52 15.24 2.14
CA MET A 1 -0.24 14.82 0.76
C MET A 1 -1.06 13.59 0.45
N ILE A 2 -1.78 13.61 -0.67
CA ILE A 2 -2.55 12.50 -1.24
C ILE A 2 -2.04 12.33 -2.67
N VAL A 3 -1.81 11.09 -3.08
CA VAL A 3 -1.27 10.75 -4.39
C VAL A 3 -2.37 10.12 -5.23
N TYR A 4 -2.45 10.58 -6.47
CA TYR A 4 -3.37 10.11 -7.49
C TYR A 4 -2.60 9.47 -8.64
N ASP A 5 -3.15 8.38 -9.18
CA ASP A 5 -2.63 7.74 -10.37
C ASP A 5 -2.97 8.51 -11.66
N LYS A 6 -2.48 8.03 -12.80
CA LYS A 6 -2.77 8.61 -14.12
C LYS A 6 -4.25 8.61 -14.51
N PHE A 7 -5.08 7.83 -13.82
CA PHE A 7 -6.53 7.77 -13.99
C PHE A 7 -7.28 8.59 -12.92
N TYR A 8 -6.57 9.41 -12.15
CA TYR A 8 -7.10 10.26 -11.09
C TYR A 8 -7.77 9.49 -9.97
N LYS A 9 -7.30 8.29 -9.67
CA LYS A 9 -7.71 7.53 -8.49
C LYS A 9 -6.67 7.66 -7.39
N ILE A 10 -7.13 7.76 -6.15
CA ILE A 10 -6.24 7.81 -4.98
C ILE A 10 -5.42 6.52 -4.93
N SER A 11 -4.10 6.65 -5.03
CA SER A 11 -3.14 5.55 -4.94
C SER A 11 -2.37 5.54 -3.62
N GLY A 12 -2.44 6.62 -2.84
CA GLY A 12 -1.83 6.68 -1.52
C GLY A 12 -2.13 7.97 -0.77
N MET A 13 -1.94 7.94 0.55
CA MET A 13 -1.99 9.12 1.40
C MET A 13 -0.80 9.10 2.35
N SER A 14 -0.27 10.28 2.67
CA SER A 14 0.75 10.42 3.70
C SER A 14 0.13 10.20 5.09
N LYS A 15 0.95 9.75 6.04
CA LYS A 15 0.54 9.58 7.46
C LYS A 15 -0.14 10.85 8.00
N ARG A 16 0.45 12.03 7.71
CA ARG A 16 -0.12 13.32 8.08
C ARG A 16 -1.51 13.58 7.48
N ALA A 17 -1.74 13.23 6.20
CA ALA A 17 -3.06 13.40 5.59
C ALA A 17 -4.10 12.48 6.26
N LEU A 18 -3.72 11.24 6.58
CA LEU A 18 -4.57 10.29 7.31
C LEU A 18 -4.88 10.76 8.73
N GLU A 19 -3.88 11.30 9.45
CA GLU A 19 -4.05 11.88 10.79
C GLU A 19 -4.95 13.12 10.79
N ILE A 20 -4.86 13.97 9.76
CA ILE A 20 -5.75 15.11 9.56
C ILE A 20 -7.18 14.59 9.36
N LEU A 21 -7.38 13.62 8.46
CA LEU A 21 -8.70 13.10 8.11
C LEU A 21 -9.27 12.09 9.12
N LYS A 22 -8.47 11.69 10.13
CA LYS A 22 -8.81 10.71 11.18
C LYS A 22 -9.06 9.29 10.67
N TYR A 23 -8.35 8.88 9.62
CA TYR A 23 -8.37 7.51 9.11
C TYR A 23 -7.12 6.75 9.54
N ASN A 24 -7.26 5.44 9.79
CA ASN A 24 -6.14 4.61 10.25
C ASN A 24 -5.12 4.38 9.13
N ASP A 25 -5.62 4.15 7.91
CA ASP A 25 -4.83 3.94 6.71
C ASP A 25 -5.64 4.29 5.45
N VAL A 26 -5.01 4.20 4.28
CA VAL A 26 -5.64 4.51 2.99
C VAL A 26 -6.80 3.56 2.69
N ASN A 27 -6.71 2.28 3.08
CA ASN A 27 -7.77 1.31 2.82
C ASN A 27 -8.99 1.57 3.70
N ASP A 28 -8.78 2.02 4.94
CA ASP A 28 -9.85 2.48 5.83
C ASP A 28 -10.63 3.64 5.19
N PHE A 29 -9.95 4.62 4.60
CA PHE A 29 -10.61 5.68 3.81
C PHE A 29 -11.33 5.13 2.57
N LEU A 30 -10.62 4.33 1.76
CA LEU A 30 -11.14 3.80 0.48
C LEU A 30 -12.26 2.76 0.65
N SER A 31 -12.46 2.24 1.87
CA SER A 31 -13.59 1.35 2.18
C SER A 31 -14.93 2.08 2.24
N VAL A 32 -14.91 3.42 2.42
CA VAL A 32 -16.10 4.25 2.57
C VAL A 32 -16.19 5.30 1.45
N HIS A 33 -15.06 5.81 0.98
CA HIS A 33 -14.99 6.91 0.04
C HIS A 33 -14.14 6.58 -1.18
N ASN A 34 -14.61 6.92 -2.38
CA ASN A 34 -13.82 6.69 -3.59
C ASN A 34 -12.80 7.81 -3.84
N ASP A 35 -13.13 9.03 -3.40
CA ASP A 35 -12.30 10.21 -3.59
C ASP A 35 -12.64 11.28 -2.53
N LEU A 36 -11.87 12.37 -2.49
CA LEU A 36 -11.95 13.43 -1.50
C LEU A 36 -13.16 14.34 -1.66
N ASP A 37 -13.73 14.44 -2.86
CA ASP A 37 -14.91 15.27 -3.13
C ASP A 37 -16.13 14.81 -2.33
N GLU A 38 -16.23 13.51 -2.04
CA GLU A 38 -17.32 12.94 -1.22
C GLU A 38 -17.36 13.48 0.21
N ILE A 39 -16.22 13.94 0.73
CA ILE A 39 -16.13 14.54 2.07
C ILE A 39 -15.91 16.06 2.03
N ALA A 40 -15.83 16.66 0.83
CA ALA A 40 -15.65 18.10 0.64
C ALA A 40 -17.01 18.82 0.58
N MET A 41 -17.41 19.42 1.70
CA MET A 41 -18.75 19.98 1.89
C MET A 41 -19.05 21.22 1.05
N ASN A 42 -18.01 21.96 0.66
CA ASN A 42 -18.12 23.21 -0.11
C ASN A 42 -17.64 23.05 -1.56
N TYR A 43 -17.49 21.81 -2.03
CA TYR A 43 -17.04 21.52 -3.38
C TYR A 43 -18.18 20.95 -4.21
N GLN A 44 -18.42 21.55 -5.38
CA GLN A 44 -19.40 21.05 -6.34
C GLN A 44 -18.66 20.31 -7.46
N LYS A 45 -18.84 18.99 -7.51
CA LYS A 45 -18.23 18.13 -8.52
C LYS A 45 -18.78 18.48 -9.91
N ASP A 46 -17.88 18.59 -10.89
CA ASP A 46 -18.26 18.56 -12.29
C ASP A 46 -18.55 17.12 -12.71
N GLU A 47 -19.72 16.86 -13.29
CA GLU A 47 -20.10 15.53 -13.76
C GLU A 47 -19.19 15.00 -14.88
N ASN A 48 -18.47 15.88 -15.59
CA ASN A 48 -17.63 15.54 -16.74
C ASN A 48 -16.15 15.33 -16.40
N SER A 49 -15.74 15.53 -15.14
CA SER A 49 -14.32 15.37 -14.76
C SER A 49 -14.16 14.82 -13.34
N SER A 50 -13.06 14.10 -13.12
CA SER A 50 -12.69 13.68 -11.76
C SER A 50 -12.39 14.89 -10.87
N PHE A 51 -12.38 14.67 -9.56
CA PHE A 51 -12.03 15.71 -8.60
C PHE A 51 -10.66 16.33 -8.92
N MET A 52 -9.63 15.48 -9.05
CA MET A 52 -8.27 15.94 -9.32
C MET A 52 -8.13 16.66 -10.68
N GLN A 53 -8.81 16.17 -11.73
CA GLN A 53 -8.84 16.87 -13.03
C GLN A 53 -9.44 18.27 -12.90
N SER A 54 -10.54 18.39 -12.16
CA SER A 54 -11.24 19.65 -11.95
C SER A 54 -10.33 20.65 -11.22
N LEU A 55 -9.60 20.19 -10.19
CA LEU A 55 -8.65 21.02 -9.45
C LEU A 55 -7.49 21.50 -10.33
N LEU A 56 -6.87 20.61 -11.09
CA LEU A 56 -5.76 20.97 -11.99
C LEU A 56 -6.18 22.01 -13.04
N ASN A 57 -7.41 21.90 -13.56
CA ASN A 57 -7.90 22.78 -14.62
C ASN A 57 -8.43 24.13 -14.10
N ARG A 58 -9.07 24.15 -12.92
CA ARG A 58 -9.81 25.33 -12.42
C ARG A 58 -9.12 26.05 -11.28
N ALA A 59 -8.31 25.36 -10.49
CA ALA A 59 -7.68 25.88 -9.29
C ALA A 59 -6.24 25.34 -9.11
N PRO A 60 -5.33 25.58 -10.08
CA PRO A 60 -3.95 25.09 -10.01
C PRO A 60 -3.17 25.68 -8.83
N GLU A 61 -3.52 26.88 -8.36
CA GLU A 61 -2.92 27.51 -7.16
C GLU A 61 -3.53 27.01 -5.83
N GLY A 62 -4.50 26.10 -5.93
CA GLY A 62 -5.22 25.48 -4.84
C GLY A 62 -6.57 26.11 -4.52
N ILE A 63 -7.38 25.36 -3.77
CA ILE A 63 -8.74 25.71 -3.34
C ILE A 63 -8.89 25.50 -1.84
N ASN A 64 -9.70 26.32 -1.19
CA ASN A 64 -10.08 26.10 0.20
C ASN A 64 -11.26 25.15 0.27
N LEU A 65 -11.08 24.05 1.00
CA LEU A 65 -12.09 23.01 1.19
C LEU A 65 -12.46 22.89 2.67
N SER A 66 -13.74 22.66 2.91
CA SER A 66 -14.27 22.21 4.19
C SER A 66 -14.44 20.70 4.12
N LEU A 67 -13.52 19.96 4.73
CA LEU A 67 -13.53 18.49 4.72
C LEU A 67 -14.16 17.95 6.00
N LYS A 68 -15.05 16.96 5.89
CA LYS A 68 -15.58 16.22 7.04
C LYS A 68 -14.66 15.02 7.35
N ALA A 69 -13.97 15.07 8.47
CA ALA A 69 -13.15 13.96 8.97
C ALA A 69 -14.00 12.76 9.43
N LYS A 70 -13.36 11.61 9.64
CA LYS A 70 -14.03 10.35 10.02
C LYS A 70 -14.86 10.45 11.30
N ASP A 71 -14.38 11.21 12.28
CA ASP A 71 -15.05 11.46 13.56
C ASP A 71 -16.17 12.51 13.47
N GLY A 72 -16.39 13.08 12.28
CA GLY A 72 -17.39 14.11 12.01
C GLY A 72 -16.90 15.54 12.18
N GLN A 73 -15.64 15.77 12.59
CA GLN A 73 -15.05 17.11 12.67
C GLN A 73 -14.97 17.75 11.28
N ILE A 74 -15.29 19.04 11.18
CA ILE A 74 -15.14 19.81 9.93
C ILE A 74 -13.81 20.55 9.97
N LEU A 75 -13.00 20.35 8.94
CA LEU A 75 -11.64 20.88 8.81
C LEU A 75 -11.57 21.85 7.64
N SER A 76 -11.00 23.03 7.87
CA SER A 76 -10.66 23.98 6.80
C SER A 76 -9.25 23.69 6.30
N VAL A 77 -9.13 23.29 5.04
CA VAL A 77 -7.85 22.99 4.40
C VAL A 77 -7.69 23.76 3.09
N LYS A 78 -6.48 24.19 2.81
CA LYS A 78 -6.05 24.55 1.46
C LYS A 78 -5.56 23.27 0.76
N ALA A 79 -6.20 22.93 -0.35
CA ALA A 79 -5.85 21.80 -1.19
C ALA A 79 -5.16 22.31 -2.47
N VAL A 80 -3.89 21.95 -2.68
CA VAL A 80 -3.09 22.41 -3.84
C VAL A 80 -2.76 21.22 -4.74
N PRO A 81 -3.25 21.21 -6.00
CA PRO A 81 -2.96 20.12 -6.92
C PRO A 81 -1.61 20.35 -7.64
N ASN A 82 -0.84 19.29 -7.80
CA ASN A 82 0.42 19.29 -8.54
C ASN A 82 0.44 18.14 -9.56
N GLU A 83 0.98 18.39 -10.74
CA GLU A 83 1.31 17.34 -11.72
C GLU A 83 2.80 17.01 -11.62
N ILE A 84 3.12 15.73 -11.47
CA ILE A 84 4.50 15.23 -11.41
C ILE A 84 4.75 14.39 -12.66
N LEU A 85 5.71 14.83 -13.48
CA LEU A 85 6.17 14.06 -14.62
C LEU A 85 7.23 13.06 -14.18
N MET A 86 6.96 11.78 -14.40
CA MET A 86 7.91 10.72 -14.12
C MET A 86 8.95 10.59 -15.23
N THR A 87 10.12 10.03 -14.92
CA THR A 87 11.24 9.80 -15.86
C THR A 87 10.86 8.92 -17.06
N ASN A 88 9.85 8.06 -16.92
CA ASN A 88 9.29 7.24 -18.01
C ASN A 88 8.19 7.95 -18.83
N LYS A 89 7.96 9.25 -18.61
CA LYS A 89 6.87 10.06 -19.19
C LYS A 89 5.47 9.72 -18.70
N ASP A 90 5.31 8.86 -17.69
CA ASP A 90 4.03 8.73 -17.00
C ASP A 90 3.75 9.97 -16.14
N LYS A 91 2.47 10.24 -15.93
CA LYS A 91 1.99 11.31 -15.05
C LYS A 91 1.44 10.72 -13.78
N ILE A 92 1.84 11.28 -12.65
CA ILE A 92 1.17 11.10 -11.37
C ILE A 92 0.76 12.47 -10.86
N TYR A 93 -0.27 12.50 -10.03
CA TYR A 93 -0.75 13.77 -9.48
C TYR A 93 -0.69 13.73 -7.97
N GLU A 94 -0.39 14.88 -7.39
CA GLU A 94 -0.29 15.05 -5.95
C GLU A 94 -1.28 16.12 -5.51
N LEU A 95 -1.98 15.86 -4.42
CA LEU A 95 -2.78 16.86 -3.72
C LEU A 95 -2.17 17.13 -2.35
N GLU A 96 -1.63 18.33 -2.19
CA GLU A 96 -1.15 18.80 -0.91
C GLU A 96 -2.31 19.35 -0.09
N LEU A 97 -2.41 18.94 1.17
CA LEU A 97 -3.43 19.41 2.11
C LEU A 97 -2.76 20.17 3.25
N THR A 98 -3.11 21.44 3.41
CA THR A 98 -2.59 22.31 4.46
C THR A 98 -3.76 22.82 5.29
N LEU A 99 -3.73 22.60 6.61
CA LEU A 99 -4.75 23.13 7.51
C LEU A 99 -4.66 24.67 7.55
N ASN A 100 -5.82 25.33 7.48
CA ASN A 100 -5.90 26.79 7.50
C ASN A 100 -5.84 27.38 8.94
N GLU A 101 -5.94 26.55 9.99
CA GLU A 101 -5.86 26.97 11.40
C GLU A 101 -4.52 26.60 12.05
N GLU A 102 -4.03 27.47 12.95
CA GLU A 102 -2.76 27.31 13.68
C GLU A 102 -2.72 25.99 14.48
N ILE A 103 -1.76 25.13 14.14
CA ILE A 103 -1.47 23.92 14.91
C ILE A 103 -0.90 24.33 16.28
N PRO A 104 -1.35 23.75 17.41
CA PRO A 104 -0.63 23.86 18.67
C PRO A 104 0.84 23.48 18.47
N LYS A 105 1.77 24.33 18.91
CA LYS A 105 3.24 24.22 18.73
C LYS A 105 3.87 22.86 19.14
N ALA A 106 3.11 21.93 19.71
CA ALA A 106 3.53 20.56 19.97
C ALA A 106 3.75 19.71 18.68
N LEU A 107 3.16 20.08 17.55
CA LEU A 107 3.31 19.37 16.26
C LEU A 107 4.26 20.07 15.25
N ALA A 108 4.79 21.25 15.61
CA ALA A 108 5.66 22.03 14.72
C ALA A 108 7.15 21.61 14.81
N ASN A 109 7.54 20.90 15.86
CA ASN A 109 8.94 20.60 16.14
C ASN A 109 9.43 19.25 15.59
N ASP A 110 8.61 18.53 14.82
CA ASP A 110 9.02 17.29 14.14
C ASP A 110 9.32 17.53 12.65
N THR A 111 9.85 18.72 12.34
CA THR A 111 10.32 19.12 11.00
C THR A 111 11.71 18.58 10.65
N ALA A 112 12.16 17.54 11.37
CA ALA A 112 13.38 16.81 11.03
C ALA A 112 13.11 15.83 9.86
N LYS A 113 13.07 16.37 8.63
CA LYS A 113 13.31 15.63 7.37
C LYS A 113 12.73 14.20 7.30
N GLU A 114 11.43 14.01 7.50
CA GLU A 114 10.80 12.81 6.94
C GLU A 114 10.49 13.09 5.47
N GLN A 115 11.39 12.63 4.59
CA GLN A 115 11.15 12.64 3.16
C GLN A 115 9.83 11.92 2.87
N PRO A 116 8.95 12.48 2.02
CA PRO A 116 7.74 11.79 1.61
C PRO A 116 8.15 10.43 1.02
N ILE A 117 7.59 9.35 1.57
CA ILE A 117 7.71 8.04 0.92
C ILE A 117 6.93 8.16 -0.39
N LEU A 118 7.63 8.46 -1.49
CA LEU A 118 7.12 8.44 -2.85
C LEU A 118 6.48 7.06 -3.07
N ARG A 119 5.15 6.99 -3.09
CA ARG A 119 4.41 5.78 -3.45
C ARG A 119 4.10 5.87 -4.92
N MET A 120 4.69 4.97 -5.70
CA MET A 120 4.27 4.84 -7.09
C MET A 120 2.81 4.38 -7.16
N PRO A 121 2.08 4.75 -8.23
CA PRO A 121 0.78 4.20 -8.50
C PRO A 121 0.85 2.67 -8.45
N LEU A 122 -0.13 2.05 -7.80
CA LEU A 122 -0.42 0.63 -7.96
C LEU A 122 -0.76 0.41 -9.44
N LEU A 123 0.26 0.13 -10.24
CA LEU A 123 0.06 -0.52 -11.52
C LEU A 123 -0.60 -1.87 -11.18
N TRP A 124 -1.71 -2.18 -11.85
CA TRP A 124 -2.42 -3.48 -11.80
C TRP A 124 -3.55 -3.60 -10.78
N GLY A 125 -4.59 -2.80 -11.00
CA GLY A 125 -5.95 -3.32 -10.93
C GLY A 125 -6.25 -4.10 -12.22
N ASN A 126 -6.78 -5.31 -12.06
CA ASN A 126 -7.19 -6.27 -13.10
C ASN A 126 -6.07 -7.11 -13.70
N GLY A 127 -5.99 -8.33 -13.18
CA GLY A 127 -5.19 -9.39 -13.75
C GLY A 127 -4.62 -10.25 -12.65
N MET A 128 -5.40 -11.24 -12.23
CA MET A 128 -4.85 -12.51 -11.80
C MET A 128 -4.09 -13.11 -13.01
N GLN A 129 -2.99 -12.49 -13.43
CA GLN A 129 -2.04 -13.10 -14.34
C GLN A 129 -1.38 -14.18 -13.50
N ARG A 130 -1.96 -15.37 -13.56
CA ARG A 130 -1.28 -16.60 -13.19
C ARG A 130 0.03 -16.60 -13.96
N SER A 131 1.13 -16.37 -13.26
CA SER A 131 2.45 -16.44 -13.86
C SER A 131 2.62 -17.86 -14.39
N GLY A 132 2.66 -17.98 -15.72
CA GLY A 132 2.92 -19.25 -16.37
C GLY A 132 4.41 -19.54 -16.28
N ALA A 133 4.89 -20.17 -15.21
CA ALA A 133 6.10 -21.00 -15.23
C ALA A 133 6.39 -21.70 -13.88
N LYS A 134 6.43 -23.04 -13.98
CA LYS A 134 7.31 -24.00 -13.29
C LYS A 134 7.14 -24.20 -11.78
N GLU A 135 6.56 -25.36 -11.44
CA GLU A 135 6.71 -26.12 -10.18
C GLU A 135 7.20 -25.30 -8.97
N GLN A 136 6.37 -24.38 -8.49
CA GLN A 136 6.51 -23.87 -7.14
C GLN A 136 5.66 -24.76 -6.23
N ALA A 137 6.25 -25.20 -5.11
CA ALA A 137 5.55 -26.00 -4.13
C ALA A 137 4.27 -25.26 -3.70
N VAL A 138 3.12 -25.83 -4.06
CA VAL A 138 1.81 -25.25 -3.78
C VAL A 138 1.59 -25.28 -2.28
N LEU A 139 1.23 -24.14 -1.69
CA LEU A 139 0.83 -24.06 -0.29
C LEU A 139 -0.59 -24.62 -0.17
N ASP A 140 -0.69 -25.94 -0.03
CA ASP A 140 -1.94 -26.68 0.09
C ASP A 140 -2.17 -27.23 1.51
N ASP A 141 -3.31 -27.89 1.71
CA ASP A 141 -3.66 -28.50 3.00
C ASP A 141 -2.60 -29.52 3.46
N LYS A 142 -2.00 -30.26 2.52
CA LYS A 142 -0.97 -31.25 2.85
C LYS A 142 0.28 -30.57 3.39
N TRP A 143 0.75 -29.51 2.74
CA TRP A 143 1.86 -28.69 3.22
C TRP A 143 1.56 -28.10 4.60
N PHE A 144 0.33 -27.60 4.81
CA PHE A 144 -0.08 -27.01 6.08
C PHE A 144 0.03 -28.03 7.23
N GLU A 145 -0.58 -29.21 7.07
CA GLU A 145 -0.57 -30.27 8.10
C GLU A 145 0.86 -30.74 8.41
N GLN A 146 1.66 -31.01 7.37
CA GLN A 146 3.05 -31.45 7.55
C GLN A 146 3.92 -30.40 8.24
N THR A 147 3.71 -29.13 7.91
CA THR A 147 4.54 -28.04 8.45
C THR A 147 4.16 -27.72 9.89
N ARG A 148 2.86 -27.70 10.25
CA ARG A 148 2.46 -27.49 11.65
C ARG A 148 2.96 -28.62 12.56
N GLU A 149 2.93 -29.86 12.08
CA GLU A 149 3.39 -31.02 12.85
C GLU A 149 4.89 -30.97 13.05
N PHE A 150 5.65 -30.63 12.01
CA PHE A 150 7.08 -30.42 12.10
C PHE A 150 7.46 -29.31 13.09
N LEU A 151 6.70 -28.20 13.09
CA LEU A 151 6.90 -27.08 14.01
C LEU A 151 6.31 -27.32 15.41
N ASN A 152 5.66 -28.47 15.62
CA ASN A 152 4.96 -28.83 16.84
C ASN A 152 3.93 -27.76 17.29
N LEU A 153 3.17 -27.24 16.33
CA LEU A 153 2.13 -26.24 16.54
C LEU A 153 0.75 -26.87 16.32
N ASN A 154 -0.23 -26.41 17.11
CA ASN A 154 -1.62 -26.72 16.80
C ASN A 154 -2.09 -25.92 15.58
N SER A 155 -3.20 -26.36 14.99
CA SER A 155 -3.72 -25.80 13.74
C SER A 155 -4.06 -24.30 13.84
N VAL A 156 -4.64 -23.86 14.96
CA VAL A 156 -5.08 -22.47 15.16
C VAL A 156 -3.89 -21.52 15.33
N ASP A 157 -2.89 -21.92 16.10
CA ASP A 157 -1.68 -21.12 16.33
C ASP A 157 -0.86 -21.02 15.05
N PHE A 158 -0.68 -22.13 14.34
CA PHE A 158 0.03 -22.11 13.06
C PHE A 158 -0.69 -21.22 12.03
N ALA A 159 -2.01 -21.34 11.90
CA ALA A 159 -2.81 -20.47 11.05
C ALA A 159 -2.68 -18.98 11.42
N SER A 160 -2.58 -18.69 12.72
CA SER A 160 -2.36 -17.32 13.22
C SER A 160 -0.98 -16.77 12.86
N TYR A 161 0.07 -17.60 12.93
CA TYR A 161 1.39 -17.19 12.44
C TYR A 161 1.41 -16.98 10.93
N LEU A 162 0.70 -17.79 10.15
CA LEU A 162 0.56 -17.57 8.70
C LEU A 162 -0.16 -16.25 8.40
N ALA A 163 -1.23 -15.92 9.12
CA ALA A 163 -1.94 -14.65 8.99
C ALA A 163 -1.05 -13.44 9.35
N LEU A 164 -0.26 -13.56 10.42
CA LEU A 164 0.70 -12.52 10.81
C LEU A 164 1.79 -12.32 9.76
N LEU A 165 2.33 -13.41 9.20
CA LEU A 165 3.27 -13.34 8.08
C LEU A 165 2.63 -12.66 6.88
N ALA A 166 1.43 -13.08 6.45
CA ALA A 166 0.73 -12.49 5.31
C ALA A 166 0.50 -10.98 5.50
N LYS A 167 0.05 -10.57 6.69
CA LYS A 167 -0.13 -9.15 7.06
C LYS A 167 1.19 -8.38 7.04
N GLY A 168 2.26 -8.97 7.56
CA GLY A 168 3.60 -8.39 7.53
C GLY A 168 4.11 -8.20 6.10
N VAL A 169 3.96 -9.21 5.24
CA VAL A 169 4.35 -9.07 3.82
C VAL A 169 3.54 -7.97 3.13
N GLN A 170 2.23 -7.89 3.38
CA GLN A 170 1.38 -6.83 2.82
C GLN A 170 1.78 -5.43 3.31
N SER A 171 2.15 -5.27 4.59
CA SER A 171 2.54 -3.95 5.14
C SER A 171 3.84 -3.43 4.53
N TYR A 172 4.76 -4.32 4.17
CA TYR A 172 6.03 -3.98 3.52
C TYR A 172 5.97 -3.98 1.99
N LEU A 173 4.91 -4.49 1.37
CA LEU A 173 4.82 -4.65 -0.08
C LEU A 173 5.03 -3.33 -0.82
N ILE A 174 4.45 -2.24 -0.32
CA ILE A 174 4.57 -0.91 -0.93
C ILE A 174 6.00 -0.37 -0.78
N ALA A 175 6.61 -0.55 0.39
CA ALA A 175 8.01 -0.14 0.59
C ALA A 175 8.95 -0.93 -0.33
N LEU A 176 8.68 -2.23 -0.52
CA LEU A 176 9.43 -3.10 -1.42
C LEU A 176 9.27 -2.66 -2.87
N GLN A 177 8.04 -2.35 -3.30
CA GLN A 177 7.74 -1.84 -4.63
C GLN A 177 8.48 -0.53 -4.94
N ASN A 178 8.44 0.40 -3.99
CA ASN A 178 9.14 1.67 -4.12
C ASN A 178 10.66 1.47 -4.21
N ALA A 179 11.23 0.61 -3.35
CA ALA A 179 12.65 0.32 -3.34
C ALA A 179 13.11 -0.35 -4.65
N ILE A 180 12.32 -1.27 -5.19
CA ILE A 180 12.60 -1.91 -6.48
C ILE A 180 12.66 -0.89 -7.61
N VAL A 181 11.68 0.01 -7.69
CA VAL A 181 11.62 0.96 -8.80
C VAL A 181 12.65 2.08 -8.68
N ALA A 182 12.93 2.52 -7.46
CA ALA A 182 14.06 3.39 -7.18
C ALA A 182 15.42 2.69 -7.40
N ARG A 183 15.45 1.38 -7.66
CA ARG A 183 16.64 0.52 -7.73
C ARG A 183 17.53 0.65 -6.48
N ASP A 184 16.90 0.91 -5.33
CA ASP A 184 17.57 1.05 -4.05
C ASP A 184 17.88 -0.34 -3.48
N LYS A 185 19.00 -0.91 -3.91
CA LYS A 185 19.47 -2.24 -3.47
C LYS A 185 19.60 -2.36 -1.95
N LEU A 186 19.94 -1.26 -1.24
CA LEU A 186 20.07 -1.29 0.23
C LEU A 186 18.71 -1.41 0.91
N SER A 187 17.73 -0.63 0.47
CA SER A 187 16.36 -0.71 1.01
C SER A 187 15.69 -2.03 0.66
N ILE A 188 15.88 -2.52 -0.57
CA ILE A 188 15.43 -3.86 -0.99
C ILE A 188 16.00 -4.91 -0.02
N LYS A 189 17.32 -4.91 0.18
CA LYS A 189 17.98 -5.90 1.06
C LYS A 189 17.46 -5.84 2.49
N LYS A 190 17.28 -4.65 3.05
CA LYS A 190 16.71 -4.48 4.41
C LYS A 190 15.32 -5.09 4.51
N ILE A 191 14.42 -4.71 3.61
CA ILE A 191 13.02 -5.18 3.62
C ILE A 191 12.98 -6.70 3.40
N VAL A 192 13.73 -7.20 2.42
CA VAL A 192 13.82 -8.64 2.13
C VAL A 192 14.33 -9.40 3.35
N THR A 193 15.38 -8.92 4.03
CA THR A 193 15.91 -9.58 5.23
C THR A 193 14.85 -9.67 6.33
N THR A 194 14.14 -8.57 6.60
CA THR A 194 13.06 -8.53 7.59
C THR A 194 11.91 -9.49 7.27
N LEU A 195 11.53 -9.65 6.00
CA LEU A 195 10.44 -10.54 5.59
C LEU A 195 10.87 -12.00 5.44
N LYS A 196 12.14 -12.25 5.12
CA LYS A 196 12.67 -13.59 4.85
C LYS A 196 12.81 -14.43 6.11
N GLU A 197 13.17 -13.83 7.24
CA GLU A 197 13.28 -14.53 8.53
C GLU A 197 11.98 -15.23 8.95
N PRO A 198 10.83 -14.54 9.07
CA PRO A 198 9.57 -15.19 9.44
C PRO A 198 9.09 -16.19 8.38
N ALA A 199 9.31 -15.93 7.09
CA ALA A 199 9.00 -16.88 6.01
C ALA A 199 9.85 -18.17 6.11
N THR A 200 11.11 -18.04 6.53
CA THR A 200 12.01 -19.19 6.76
C THR A 200 11.58 -19.99 7.98
N ASN A 201 11.27 -19.31 9.08
CA ASN A 201 10.81 -19.95 10.32
C ASN A 201 9.50 -20.73 10.12
N LEU A 202 8.60 -20.20 9.29
CA LEU A 202 7.33 -20.86 8.93
C LEU A 202 7.45 -21.81 7.72
N ARG A 203 8.68 -22.05 7.24
CA ARG A 203 9.01 -22.93 6.10
C ARG A 203 8.23 -22.64 4.82
N VAL A 204 7.89 -21.36 4.58
CA VAL A 204 7.26 -20.89 3.35
C VAL A 204 8.32 -20.71 2.27
N SER A 205 8.91 -21.83 1.83
CA SER A 205 10.08 -21.86 0.95
C SER A 205 9.86 -21.14 -0.39
N ALA A 206 8.63 -21.11 -0.89
CA ALA A 206 8.29 -20.37 -2.10
C ALA A 206 8.49 -18.85 -1.95
N LEU A 207 8.11 -18.26 -0.80
CA LEU A 207 8.38 -16.85 -0.51
C LEU A 207 9.89 -16.60 -0.34
N VAL A 208 10.59 -17.50 0.35
CA VAL A 208 12.06 -17.39 0.54
C VAL A 208 12.79 -17.36 -0.80
N LYS A 209 12.41 -18.22 -1.75
CA LYS A 209 13.00 -18.23 -3.11
C LYS A 209 12.74 -16.93 -3.87
N ILE A 210 11.55 -16.35 -3.74
CA ILE A 210 11.24 -15.06 -4.35
C ILE A 210 12.17 -13.99 -3.76
N TYR A 211 12.30 -13.94 -2.44
CA TYR A 211 13.19 -13.01 -1.74
C TYR A 211 14.67 -13.16 -2.11
N ASP A 212 15.17 -14.40 -2.19
CA ASP A 212 16.54 -14.68 -2.65
C ASP A 212 16.78 -14.20 -4.08
N SER A 213 15.80 -14.42 -4.95
CA SER A 213 15.88 -13.96 -6.35
C SER A 213 15.87 -12.43 -6.43
N LEU A 214 15.12 -11.78 -5.55
CA LEU A 214 14.98 -10.32 -5.50
C LEU A 214 16.25 -9.64 -4.96
N GLU A 215 16.95 -10.27 -4.01
CA GLU A 215 18.23 -9.78 -3.48
C GLU A 215 19.37 -9.90 -4.52
N ASN A 216 19.34 -10.93 -5.35
CA ASN A 216 20.46 -11.30 -6.22
C ASN A 216 20.28 -10.95 -7.71
N SER A 217 19.11 -10.46 -8.14
CA SER A 217 18.86 -10.16 -9.55
C SER A 217 19.33 -8.77 -9.97
N ASP A 218 20.05 -8.69 -11.09
CA ASP A 218 20.41 -7.43 -11.77
C ASP A 218 19.36 -6.98 -12.81
N SER A 219 18.50 -7.90 -13.26
CA SER A 219 17.35 -7.61 -14.14
C SER A 219 16.05 -7.86 -13.39
N ILE A 220 15.37 -6.80 -12.98
CA ILE A 220 14.16 -6.93 -12.17
C ILE A 220 12.95 -7.02 -13.09
N ASP A 221 12.46 -8.25 -13.35
CA ASP A 221 11.08 -8.43 -13.77
C ASP A 221 10.17 -8.20 -12.55
N PHE A 222 9.98 -6.93 -12.27
CA PHE A 222 9.27 -6.43 -11.11
C PHE A 222 7.84 -6.99 -11.02
N ALA A 223 7.17 -7.09 -12.18
CA ALA A 223 5.82 -7.61 -12.27
C ALA A 223 5.75 -9.07 -11.83
N ALA A 224 6.69 -9.90 -12.28
CA ALA A 224 6.75 -11.31 -11.91
C ALA A 224 6.97 -11.51 -10.39
N PHE A 225 7.87 -10.73 -9.78
CA PHE A 225 8.13 -10.85 -8.35
C PHE A 225 6.94 -10.42 -7.49
N ILE A 226 6.31 -9.29 -7.81
CA ILE A 226 5.14 -8.81 -7.06
C ILE A 226 3.96 -9.75 -7.24
N ALA A 227 3.72 -10.25 -8.46
CA ALA A 227 2.69 -11.25 -8.70
C ALA A 227 2.93 -12.52 -7.88
N GLY A 228 4.18 -13.02 -7.85
CA GLY A 228 4.55 -14.17 -7.04
C GLY A 228 4.34 -13.95 -5.53
N ILE A 229 4.71 -12.77 -5.01
CA ILE A 229 4.48 -12.44 -3.60
C ILE A 229 2.97 -12.42 -3.30
N ASN A 230 2.17 -11.75 -4.13
CA ASN A 230 0.72 -11.64 -3.94
C ASN A 230 0.03 -13.01 -4.01
N GLU A 231 0.46 -13.89 -4.93
CA GLU A 231 -0.06 -15.26 -5.02
C GLU A 231 0.19 -16.03 -3.72
N ARG A 232 1.42 -15.98 -3.18
CA ARG A 232 1.75 -16.67 -1.92
C ARG A 232 1.01 -16.08 -0.73
N VAL A 233 0.86 -14.76 -0.67
CA VAL A 233 0.06 -14.08 0.37
C VAL A 233 -1.42 -14.51 0.31
N TYR A 234 -1.98 -14.64 -0.90
CA TYR A 234 -3.35 -15.14 -1.08
C TYR A 234 -3.51 -16.57 -0.56
N GLU A 235 -2.59 -17.47 -0.91
CA GLU A 235 -2.59 -18.86 -0.44
C GLU A 235 -2.47 -18.95 1.09
N LEU A 236 -1.57 -18.16 1.68
CA LEU A 236 -1.42 -18.07 3.14
C LEU A 236 -2.70 -17.61 3.83
N ASN A 237 -3.33 -16.55 3.34
CA ASN A 237 -4.60 -16.06 3.88
C ASN A 237 -5.73 -17.08 3.74
N LYS A 238 -5.79 -17.81 2.60
CA LYS A 238 -6.77 -18.87 2.38
C LYS A 238 -6.63 -20.00 3.41
N LEU A 239 -5.41 -20.49 3.64
CA LEU A 239 -5.14 -21.51 4.65
C LEU A 239 -5.42 -20.97 6.07
N ALA A 240 -4.94 -19.77 6.37
CA ALA A 240 -5.15 -19.16 7.68
C ALA A 240 -6.64 -19.03 8.02
N ASN A 241 -7.46 -18.50 7.11
CA ASN A 241 -8.90 -18.35 7.33
C ASN A 241 -9.61 -19.70 7.53
N LYS A 242 -9.26 -20.68 6.70
CA LYS A 242 -9.83 -22.04 6.77
C LYS A 242 -9.60 -22.68 8.15
N TYR A 243 -8.38 -22.55 8.67
CA TYR A 243 -7.96 -23.24 9.91
C TYR A 243 -8.12 -22.39 11.18
N GLN A 244 -8.34 -21.07 11.06
CA GLN A 244 -8.74 -20.20 12.19
C GLN A 244 -10.25 -20.26 12.50
N GLY A 245 -11.06 -20.92 11.66
CA GLY A 245 -12.50 -21.08 11.92
C GLY A 245 -13.35 -19.85 11.62
N LYS A 246 -12.86 -18.90 10.81
CA LYS A 246 -13.70 -17.83 10.24
C LYS A 246 -14.22 -18.30 8.87
N ALA A 247 -15.38 -18.96 8.90
CA ALA A 247 -16.20 -19.27 7.72
C ALA A 247 -16.90 -18.01 7.20
#